data_AF-A0A1V5KDJ7-F1
#
_entry.id   AF-A0A1V5KDJ7-F1
#
_cell.length_a   1.000
_cell.length_b   1.000
_cell.length_c   1.000
_cell.angle_alpha   90.00
_cell.angle_beta   90.00
_cell.angle_gamma   90.00
#
_symmetry.space_group_name_H-M   'P 1'
#
loop_
_entity.id
_entity.type
_entity.pdbx_description
1 polymer ?
#
loop_
_entity_poly.entity_id
_entity_poly.type
_entity_poly.pdbx_seq_one_letter_code
_entity_poly.pdbx_strand_id
1 'polypeptide(L)'
;MTKIVITPMPEKIRAIPKKWRPMHPPINFFQDCGPGEPTPEDYAIAAEMFELLDPESQEYWGGDNVLTRLKENSVKKSRKTPARGATKHRMNKS
;
A
#
# COMPACT_ATOMS: atom_id res chain seq x y z
N MET A 1 13.89 -4.32 -6.88
CA MET A 1 12.81 -5.31 -6.88
C MET A 1 12.03 -5.08 -5.61
N THR A 2 10.75 -4.75 -5.69
CA THR A 2 9.91 -4.51 -4.52
C THR A 2 9.73 -5.81 -3.74
N LYS A 3 9.93 -5.78 -2.43
CA LYS A 3 9.69 -6.92 -1.54
C LYS A 3 8.33 -6.74 -0.86
N ILE A 4 7.38 -7.61 -1.18
CA ILE A 4 6.05 -7.62 -0.57
C ILE A 4 6.09 -8.51 0.68
N VAL A 5 5.80 -7.93 1.84
CA VAL A 5 5.81 -8.61 3.14
C VAL A 5 4.44 -8.50 3.77
N ILE A 6 3.63 -9.54 3.56
CA ILE A 6 2.33 -9.71 4.22
C ILE A 6 2.40 -11.02 5.01
N THR A 7 2.19 -10.91 6.32
CA THR A 7 2.26 -12.05 7.24
C THR A 7 1.01 -12.10 8.11
N PRO A 8 0.62 -13.29 8.61
CA PRO A 8 -0.38 -13.40 9.65
C PRO A 8 -0.03 -12.54 10.88
N MET A 9 -1.04 -12.28 11.71
CA MET A 9 -0.83 -11.64 13.00
C MET A 9 0.17 -12.46 13.82
N PRO A 10 1.20 -11.83 14.44
CA PRO A 10 2.17 -12.55 15.25
C PRO A 10 1.50 -13.32 16.40
N GLU A 11 1.92 -14.57 16.64
CA GLU A 11 1.32 -15.43 17.67
C GLU A 11 1.31 -14.78 19.06
N LYS A 12 2.37 -14.04 19.40
CA LYS A 12 2.48 -13.31 20.67
C LYS A 12 1.38 -12.26 20.82
N ILE A 13 0.96 -11.62 19.74
CA ILE A 13 -0.14 -10.65 19.74
C ILE A 13 -1.49 -11.36 19.70
N ARG A 14 -1.58 -12.47 18.96
CA ARG A 14 -2.77 -13.32 18.91
C ARG A 14 -3.19 -13.81 20.29
N ALA A 15 -2.22 -14.19 21.13
CA ALA A 15 -2.42 -14.62 22.51
C ALA A 15 -2.98 -13.52 23.44
N ILE A 16 -2.83 -12.24 23.08
CA ILE A 16 -3.38 -11.13 23.85
C ILE A 16 -4.89 -11.00 23.52
N PRO A 17 -5.78 -10.94 24.52
CA PRO A 17 -7.20 -10.70 24.29
C PRO A 17 -7.44 -9.43 23.47
N LYS A 18 -8.37 -9.45 22.49
CA LYS A 18 -8.60 -8.36 21.53
C LYS A 18 -8.65 -6.96 22.16
N LYS A 19 -9.35 -6.81 23.29
CA LYS A 19 -9.49 -5.53 24.02
C LYS A 19 -8.16 -4.92 24.51
N TRP A 20 -7.12 -5.75 24.64
CA TRP A 20 -5.83 -5.40 25.25
C TRP A 20 -4.69 -5.46 24.23
N ARG A 21 -5.00 -5.78 22.96
CA ARG A 21 -4.00 -5.78 21.91
C ARG A 21 -3.47 -4.36 21.71
N PRO A 22 -2.16 -4.21 21.45
CA PRO A 22 -1.61 -2.92 21.06
C PRO A 22 -2.31 -2.43 19.79
N MET A 23 -2.37 -1.09 19.65
CA MET A 23 -2.90 -0.42 18.47
C MET A 23 -2.27 -0.99 17.19
N HIS A 24 -3.07 -1.05 16.12
CA HIS A 24 -2.66 -1.62 14.84
C HIS A 24 -1.25 -1.14 14.44
N PRO A 25 -0.34 -2.03 14.04
CA PRO A 25 1.00 -1.64 13.65
C PRO A 25 0.97 -0.73 12.40
N PRO A 26 2.03 0.06 12.15
CA PRO A 26 2.15 0.80 10.91
C PRO A 26 2.13 -0.18 9.73
N ILE A 27 1.21 0.05 8.79
CA ILE A 27 1.03 -0.81 7.62
C ILE A 27 2.15 -0.50 6.63
N ASN A 28 3.18 -1.35 6.60
CA ASN A 28 4.28 -1.25 5.65
C ASN A 28 4.55 -2.60 4.97
N PHE A 29 3.68 -2.97 4.03
CA PHE A 29 3.78 -4.22 3.28
C PHE A 29 4.83 -4.18 2.16
N PHE A 30 5.33 -3.01 1.79
CA PHE A 30 6.29 -2.86 0.69
C PHE A 30 7.65 -2.44 1.26
N GLN A 31 8.63 -3.32 1.13
CA GLN A 31 10.01 -3.12 1.54
C GLN A 31 10.90 -3.06 0.30
N ASP A 32 12.06 -2.40 0.42
CA ASP A 32 13.07 -2.32 -0.65
C ASP A 32 12.51 -1.82 -2.00
N CYS A 33 11.45 -1.00 -1.94
CA CYS A 33 11.05 -0.17 -3.06
C CYS A 33 12.28 0.65 -3.44
N GLY A 34 12.73 0.53 -4.69
CA GLY A 34 13.88 1.30 -5.18
C GLY A 34 13.59 2.81 -5.18
N PRO A 35 14.21 3.61 -6.05
CA PRO A 35 13.89 5.04 -6.15
C PRO A 35 12.46 5.34 -6.66
N GLY A 36 11.56 4.34 -6.73
CA GLY A 36 10.18 4.46 -7.16
C GLY A 36 9.20 3.91 -6.12
N GLU A 37 7.93 4.31 -6.25
CA GLU A 37 6.82 3.78 -5.45
C GLU A 37 6.44 2.35 -5.89
N PRO A 38 5.73 1.57 -5.03
CA PRO A 38 5.21 0.26 -5.43
C PRO A 38 4.34 0.37 -6.69
N THR A 39 4.49 -0.58 -7.61
CA THR A 39 3.73 -0.57 -8.86
C THR A 39 2.29 -1.04 -8.63
N PRO A 40 1.36 -0.77 -9.57
CA PRO A 40 0.00 -1.31 -9.48
C PRO A 40 -0.03 -2.84 -9.40
N GLU A 41 0.92 -3.52 -10.05
CA GLU A 41 1.08 -4.97 -9.96
C GLU A 41 1.52 -5.40 -8.55
N ASP A 42 2.42 -4.67 -7.90
CA ASP A 42 2.80 -4.92 -6.50
C ASP A 42 1.58 -4.82 -5.58
N TYR A 43 0.72 -3.82 -5.79
CA TYR A 43 -0.52 -3.65 -5.05
C TYR A 43 -1.54 -4.78 -5.31
N ALA A 44 -1.60 -5.31 -6.54
CA ALA A 44 -2.47 -6.44 -6.87
C ALA A 44 -2.04 -7.70 -6.10
N ILE A 45 -0.75 -8.03 -6.16
CA ILE A 45 -0.18 -9.17 -5.42
C ILE A 45 -0.40 -9.00 -3.93
N ALA A 46 -0.19 -7.78 -3.40
CA ALA A 46 -0.44 -7.49 -2.00
C ALA A 46 -1.92 -7.68 -1.60
N ALA A 47 -2.87 -7.30 -2.45
CA ALA A 47 -4.29 -7.53 -2.20
C ALA A 47 -4.61 -9.03 -2.14
N GLU A 48 -4.12 -9.81 -3.11
CA GLU A 48 -4.33 -11.28 -3.14
C GLU A 48 -3.73 -11.94 -1.88
N MET A 49 -2.52 -11.56 -1.49
CA MET A 49 -1.88 -12.09 -0.27
C MET A 49 -2.65 -11.71 1.00
N PHE A 50 -3.22 -10.50 1.05
CA PHE A 50 -4.02 -10.05 2.19
C PHE A 50 -5.34 -10.82 2.31
N GLU A 51 -5.99 -11.13 1.18
CA GLU A 51 -7.22 -11.94 1.16
C GLU A 51 -6.99 -13.37 1.66
N LEU A 52 -5.79 -13.92 1.46
CA LEU A 52 -5.40 -15.24 1.96
C LEU A 52 -5.15 -15.27 3.48
N LEU A 53 -5.06 -14.12 4.16
CA LEU A 53 -4.94 -14.08 5.61
C LEU A 53 -6.23 -14.55 6.29
N ASP A 54 -6.10 -15.15 7.47
CA ASP A 54 -7.26 -15.44 8.30
C ASP A 54 -7.97 -14.15 8.75
N PRO A 55 -9.29 -14.18 9.04
CA PRO A 55 -10.06 -12.97 9.34
C PRO A 55 -9.52 -12.16 10.53
N GLU A 56 -8.94 -12.84 11.52
CA GLU A 56 -8.37 -12.17 12.70
C GLU A 56 -7.08 -11.42 12.35
N SER A 57 -6.25 -12.00 11.47
CA SER A 57 -5.08 -11.34 10.92
C SER A 57 -5.45 -10.16 10.04
N GLN A 58 -6.50 -10.29 9.20
CA GLN A 58 -6.99 -9.17 8.39
C GLN A 58 -7.44 -8.00 9.28
N GLU A 59 -8.25 -8.27 10.31
CA GLU A 59 -8.70 -7.26 11.28
C GLU A 59 -7.52 -6.57 11.98
N TYR A 60 -6.52 -7.35 12.42
CA TYR A 60 -5.32 -6.82 13.09
C TYR A 60 -4.55 -5.82 12.22
N TRP A 61 -4.46 -6.08 10.91
CA TRP A 61 -3.74 -5.21 9.98
C TRP A 61 -4.55 -4.02 9.48
N GLY A 62 -5.82 -3.87 9.88
CA GLY A 62 -6.69 -2.74 9.51
C GLY A 62 -7.92 -3.11 8.68
N GLY A 63 -8.15 -4.42 8.46
CA GLY A 63 -9.36 -4.98 7.88
C GLY A 63 -9.67 -4.48 6.46
N ASP A 64 -10.96 -4.35 6.17
CA ASP A 64 -11.48 -4.03 4.83
C ASP A 64 -10.95 -2.71 4.26
N ASN A 65 -10.65 -1.73 5.12
CA ASN A 65 -10.09 -0.44 4.68
C ASN A 65 -8.74 -0.62 3.98
N VAL A 66 -7.93 -1.55 4.49
CA VAL A 66 -6.60 -1.85 3.95
C VAL A 66 -6.72 -2.62 2.65
N LEU A 67 -7.58 -3.63 2.63
CA LEU A 67 -7.87 -4.38 1.41
C LEU A 67 -8.38 -3.46 0.28
N THR A 68 -9.31 -2.55 0.61
CA THR A 68 -9.85 -1.56 -0.33
C THR A 68 -8.74 -0.67 -0.87
N ARG A 69 -7.87 -0.15 0.01
CA ARG A 69 -6.73 0.68 -0.41
C ARG A 69 -5.77 -0.08 -1.35
N LEU A 70 -5.49 -1.35 -1.09
CA LEU A 70 -4.62 -2.16 -1.95
C LEU A 70 -5.27 -2.34 -3.33
N LYS A 71 -6.56 -2.68 -3.39
CA LYS A 71 -7.33 -2.82 -4.64
C LYS A 71 -7.45 -1.52 -5.43
N GLU A 72 -7.64 -0.39 -4.77
CA GLU A 72 -7.70 0.90 -5.46
C GLU A 72 -6.36 1.28 -6.12
N ASN A 73 -5.25 1.00 -5.45
CA ASN A 73 -3.92 1.32 -5.96
C ASN A 73 -3.45 0.31 -7.02
N SER A 74 -3.99 -0.90 -7.06
CA SER A 74 -3.73 -1.85 -8.15
C SER A 74 -4.39 -1.46 -9.48
N VAL A 75 -5.47 -0.67 -9.43
CA VAL A 75 -6.19 -0.20 -10.63
C VAL A 75 -5.76 1.21 -11.05
N LYS A 76 -5.16 1.99 -10.15
CA LYS A 76 -4.55 3.28 -10.49
C LYS A 76 -3.35 3.06 -11.41
N LYS A 77 -3.59 2.98 -12.72
CA LYS A 77 -2.56 3.23 -13.74
C LYS A 77 -1.90 4.55 -13.37
N SER A 78 -0.58 4.50 -13.14
CA SER A 78 0.29 5.67 -12.99
C SER A 78 -0.17 6.73 -13.99
N ARG A 79 -0.88 7.75 -13.50
CA ARG A 79 -1.04 8.98 -14.25
C ARG A 79 0.36 9.55 -14.28
N LYS A 80 1.12 9.23 -15.34
CA LYS A 80 2.34 9.95 -15.70
C LYS A 80 2.02 11.43 -15.48
N THR A 81 2.66 12.02 -14.48
CA THR A 81 2.76 13.46 -14.38
C THR A 81 3.27 13.93 -15.75
N PRO A 82 2.53 14.76 -16.51
CA PRO A 82 3.16 15.40 -17.64
C PRO A 82 4.29 16.23 -17.03
N ALA A 83 5.53 15.90 -17.41
CA ALA A 83 6.69 16.70 -17.09
C ALA A 83 6.35 18.15 -17.40
N ARG A 84 6.30 19.00 -16.38
CA ARG A 84 6.01 20.43 -16.49
C ARG A 84 7.26 21.11 -17.08
N GLY A 85 7.60 20.76 -18.31
CA GLY A 85 8.66 21.37 -19.11
C GLY A 85 8.03 22.04 -20.32
N ALA A 86 7.57 23.27 -20.17
CA ALA A 86 7.35 24.23 -21.26
C ALA A 86 6.95 25.61 -20.71
N THR A 87 7.87 26.33 -20.07
CA THR A 87 7.72 27.80 -19.98
C THR A 87 8.05 28.38 -21.37
N LYS A 88 7.08 28.35 -22.28
CA LYS A 88 7.11 29.20 -23.47
C LYS A 88 6.73 30.62 -23.04
N HIS A 89 7.71 31.44 -22.69
CA HIS A 89 7.51 32.90 -22.72
C HIS A 89 7.53 33.35 -24.19
N ARG A 90 6.34 33.41 -24.77
CA ARG A 90 6.08 34.03 -26.07
C ARG A 90 5.48 35.42 -25.84
N MET A 91 6.34 36.41 -26.04
CA MET A 91 6.15 37.69 -26.76
C MET A 91 5.04 38.68 -26.32
N ASN A 92 5.42 39.95 -26.11
CA ASN A 92 5.16 41.11 -27.01
C ASN A 92 5.59 42.40 -26.27
N LYS A 93 6.58 43.15 -26.76
CA LYS A 93 6.41 44.35 -27.63
C LYS A 93 5.23 45.24 -27.23
N SER A 94 5.54 46.35 -26.56
CA SER A 94 5.21 47.70 -27.06
C SER A 94 6.18 48.73 -26.49
#